data_AF-A0A4T0V402-F1
#
_entry.id   AF-A0A4T0V402-F1
#
_cell.length_a   1.000
_cell.length_b   1.000
_cell.length_c   1.000
_cell.angle_alpha   90.00
_cell.angle_beta   90.00
_cell.angle_gamma   90.00
#
_symmetry.space_group_name_H-M   'P 1'
#
loop_
_entity.id
_entity.type
_entity.pdbx_description
1 polymer ?
#
loop_
_entity_poly.entity_id
_entity_poly.type
_entity_poly.pdbx_seq_one_letter_code
_entity_poly.pdbx_strand_id
1 'polypeptide(L)'
;MTRTRSARRPRALAALVAVAVASWPLAGCRADEEPAPASAPLADEVARTGTTEAAAPNGTAEVAEAAADVDAGALVADLAAAISARPSAHVRIEVGDLLTVEGDVSYEGDEPAMSVELTAMGQPATAVVAGGAVYLRQAGAEKYVSVDADTPVVGPLLGRIGGLGPQGVVDALEAGLRKVALVGRERVGGEAMDHYRCVVATADLTEALGGMDVLGGLGGLGAAGAAGPPQRVELDLYVDGDDLLRRLTAEVAGAPVVATFGDWGRSVRVTVPPASEVEELTLPTTLPTELPTDLAPEVRPERG
;
A
#
# COMPACT_ATOMS: atom_id res chain seq x y z
N MET A 1 30.14 5.28 -17.96
CA MET A 1 30.76 5.63 -16.66
C MET A 1 30.26 4.64 -15.63
N THR A 2 31.08 3.64 -15.31
CA THR A 2 30.71 2.49 -14.48
C THR A 2 30.93 2.83 -13.01
N ARG A 3 29.86 3.00 -12.23
CA ARG A 3 29.95 3.14 -10.77
C ARG A 3 29.98 1.76 -10.12
N THR A 4 31.16 1.29 -9.75
CA THR A 4 31.36 0.20 -8.79
C THR A 4 30.77 0.60 -7.43
N ARG A 5 29.60 0.05 -7.08
CA ARG A 5 29.07 0.13 -5.71
C ARG A 5 29.89 -0.80 -4.81
N SER A 6 30.44 -0.21 -3.75
CA SER A 6 31.27 -0.87 -2.75
C SER A 6 30.47 -1.90 -1.94
N ALA A 7 30.92 -3.15 -1.95
CA ALA A 7 30.38 -4.23 -1.14
C ALA A 7 30.55 -3.91 0.36
N ARG A 8 29.44 -3.65 1.06
CA ARG A 8 29.43 -3.54 2.52
C ARG A 8 29.52 -4.94 3.14
N ARG A 9 30.65 -5.22 3.77
CA ARG A 9 30.86 -6.43 4.58
C ARG A 9 30.04 -6.34 5.87
N PRO A 10 29.33 -7.41 6.30
CA PRO A 10 28.74 -7.46 7.63
C PRO A 10 29.85 -7.62 8.68
N ARG A 11 29.96 -6.65 9.59
CA ARG A 11 30.81 -6.78 10.78
C ARG A 11 30.04 -7.59 11.83
N ALA A 12 30.32 -8.88 11.91
CA ALA A 12 30.03 -9.69 13.08
C ALA A 12 30.98 -9.27 14.21
N LEU A 13 30.46 -8.62 15.25
CA LEU A 13 31.18 -8.39 16.51
C LEU A 13 30.82 -9.54 17.45
N ALA A 14 31.76 -10.48 17.59
CA ALA A 14 31.70 -11.55 18.57
C ALA A 14 31.88 -10.98 19.98
N ALA A 15 30.98 -11.37 20.88
CA ALA A 15 31.03 -11.08 22.30
C ALA A 15 32.21 -11.83 22.96
N LEU A 16 33.06 -11.08 23.69
CA LEU A 16 34.07 -11.64 24.57
C LEU A 16 33.64 -11.39 26.01
N VAL A 17 33.25 -12.46 26.68
CA VAL A 17 33.01 -12.55 28.12
C VAL A 17 34.35 -12.43 28.85
N ALA A 18 34.50 -11.42 29.69
CA ALA A 18 35.57 -11.36 30.69
C ALA A 18 34.95 -11.08 32.06
N VAL A 19 34.86 -12.13 32.86
CA VAL A 19 34.55 -12.09 34.29
C VAL A 19 35.80 -11.59 35.02
N ALA A 20 35.69 -10.48 35.75
CA ALA A 20 36.66 -10.10 36.77
C ALA A 20 35.92 -9.52 37.98
N VAL A 21 36.02 -10.27 39.08
CA VAL A 21 35.51 -9.98 40.43
C VAL A 21 36.57 -9.18 41.19
N ALA A 22 36.19 -8.07 41.84
CA ALA A 22 36.82 -7.48 43.04
C ALA A 22 36.12 -6.13 43.37
N SER A 23 35.19 -6.10 44.33
CA SER A 23 35.36 -5.75 45.75
C SER A 23 35.56 -4.24 46.05
N TRP A 24 34.55 -3.65 46.72
CA TRP A 24 34.53 -2.31 47.34
C TRP A 24 35.55 -2.17 48.50
N PRO A 25 35.90 -0.92 48.85
CA PRO A 25 35.48 -0.44 50.17
C PRO A 25 34.87 0.96 50.19
N LEU A 26 33.96 1.15 51.16
CA LEU A 26 33.34 2.40 51.58
C LEU A 26 34.31 3.26 52.41
N ALA A 27 34.44 4.53 52.03
CA ALA A 27 34.82 5.67 52.87
C ALA A 27 34.23 6.92 52.16
N GLY A 28 33.44 7.83 52.74
CA GLY A 28 33.30 8.25 54.12
C GLY A 28 34.05 9.58 54.32
N CYS A 29 33.31 10.70 54.43
CA CYS A 29 33.76 12.06 54.82
C CYS A 29 34.60 12.85 53.78
N ARG A 30 34.65 14.19 53.72
CA ARG A 30 33.96 15.36 54.29
C ARG A 30 34.67 16.60 53.68
N ALA A 31 34.00 17.75 53.71
CA ALA A 31 34.26 19.05 53.09
C ALA A 31 35.60 19.79 53.40
N ASP A 32 35.69 20.98 52.76
CA ASP A 32 36.50 22.21 52.98
C ASP A 32 37.66 22.46 51.97
N GLU A 33 37.76 23.52 51.14
CA GLU A 33 37.55 25.01 51.20
C GLU A 33 38.92 25.74 51.06
N GLU A 34 39.31 26.25 49.86
CA GLU A 34 39.43 27.68 49.42
C GLU A 34 40.92 28.20 49.48
N PRO A 35 41.45 29.33 48.87
CA PRO A 35 40.88 30.49 48.11
C PRO A 35 41.47 30.90 46.74
N ALA A 36 40.74 31.87 46.16
CA ALA A 36 40.90 32.65 44.92
C ALA A 36 42.01 33.74 44.93
N PRO A 37 42.10 34.66 43.92
CA PRO A 37 41.21 35.84 43.90
C PRO A 37 40.72 36.30 42.51
N ALA A 38 39.82 37.28 42.57
CA ALA A 38 38.86 37.75 41.57
C ALA A 38 39.34 38.87 40.63
N SER A 39 38.58 39.10 39.55
CA SER A 39 38.27 40.44 39.00
C SER A 39 37.03 40.39 38.10
N ALA A 40 36.05 41.23 38.41
CA ALA A 40 34.97 41.73 37.55
C ALA A 40 35.03 43.28 37.64
N PRO A 41 34.46 44.11 36.73
CA PRO A 41 32.99 44.20 36.57
C PRO A 41 32.43 44.76 35.21
N LEU A 42 31.08 44.67 35.04
CA LEU A 42 30.09 45.61 34.43
C LEU A 42 30.31 46.16 32.98
N ALA A 43 29.34 46.50 32.12
CA ALA A 43 27.86 46.50 32.04
C ALA A 43 27.44 46.94 30.60
N ASP A 44 26.14 46.75 30.25
CA ASP A 44 25.30 47.60 29.36
C ASP A 44 25.64 47.74 27.85
N GLU A 45 24.74 47.93 26.87
CA GLU A 45 23.29 48.18 26.77
C GLU A 45 22.89 48.01 25.26
N VAL A 46 21.70 47.45 24.96
CA VAL A 46 20.63 47.88 23.99
C VAL A 46 21.04 48.28 22.54
N ALA A 47 20.37 47.88 21.44
CA ALA A 47 18.93 47.95 21.14
C ALA A 47 18.60 47.38 19.74
N ARG A 48 17.37 46.83 19.62
CA ARG A 48 16.29 47.14 18.64
C ARG A 48 16.60 47.16 17.13
N THR A 49 15.74 46.72 16.21
CA THR A 49 14.29 46.41 16.20
C THR A 49 13.97 45.85 14.81
N GLY A 50 12.92 45.05 14.69
CA GLY A 50 12.31 44.75 13.40
C GLY A 50 11.13 43.79 13.49
N THR A 51 10.03 44.21 14.10
CA THR A 51 8.71 43.58 13.92
C THR A 51 8.14 44.04 12.59
N THR A 52 7.69 43.12 11.73
CA THR A 52 6.55 43.37 10.83
C THR A 52 5.85 42.04 10.54
N GLU A 53 4.63 41.94 11.04
CA GLU A 53 3.57 41.06 10.58
C GLU A 53 2.93 41.70 9.34
N ALA A 54 2.87 40.99 8.21
CA ALA A 54 1.90 41.24 7.14
C ALA A 54 1.82 40.05 6.17
N ALA A 55 0.61 39.51 6.11
CA ALA A 55 -0.09 38.70 5.12
C ALA A 55 0.60 38.27 3.80
N ALA A 56 0.22 37.05 3.42
CA ALA A 56 0.50 36.28 2.21
C ALA A 56 0.44 37.04 0.86
N PRO A 57 1.11 36.46 -0.14
CA PRO A 57 0.48 36.19 -1.41
C PRO A 57 0.26 34.68 -1.58
N ASN A 58 -0.93 34.32 -2.04
CA ASN A 58 -1.23 33.02 -2.65
C ASN A 58 -0.17 32.70 -3.71
N GLY A 59 0.61 31.67 -3.46
CA GLY A 59 1.47 31.02 -4.43
C GLY A 59 1.44 29.54 -4.10
N THR A 60 0.92 28.75 -5.03
CA THR A 60 1.01 27.29 -5.06
C THR A 60 2.34 26.86 -4.46
N ALA A 61 2.30 26.13 -3.35
CA ALA A 61 3.50 25.57 -2.74
C ALA A 61 4.08 24.54 -3.71
N GLU A 62 4.97 25.01 -4.57
CA GLU A 62 5.90 24.18 -5.31
C GLU A 62 6.74 23.47 -4.25
N VAL A 63 6.55 22.16 -4.12
CA VAL A 63 7.35 21.32 -3.22
C VAL A 63 8.76 21.26 -3.81
N ALA A 64 9.58 22.24 -3.46
CA ALA A 64 11.02 22.20 -3.65
C ALA A 64 11.66 21.54 -2.42
N GLU A 65 11.49 20.23 -2.30
CA GLU A 65 12.47 19.39 -1.61
C GLU A 65 13.35 18.73 -2.66
N ALA A 66 14.64 18.61 -2.37
CA ALA A 66 15.66 18.13 -3.31
C ALA A 66 15.45 16.65 -3.63
N ALA A 67 14.52 16.38 -4.53
CA ALA A 67 14.32 15.08 -5.14
C ALA A 67 15.59 14.71 -5.92
N ALA A 68 16.31 13.71 -5.44
CA ALA A 68 17.32 13.07 -6.28
C ALA A 68 16.58 12.29 -7.38
N ASP A 69 16.97 12.49 -8.63
CA ASP A 69 16.51 11.61 -9.72
C ASP A 69 16.98 10.18 -9.42
N VAL A 70 16.02 9.28 -9.26
CA VAL A 70 16.22 7.86 -9.02
C VAL A 70 16.17 7.12 -10.35
N ASP A 71 16.98 6.09 -10.50
CA ASP A 71 16.85 5.19 -11.65
C ASP A 71 15.58 4.34 -11.47
N ALA A 72 14.56 4.65 -12.28
CA ALA A 72 13.26 3.98 -12.26
C ALA A 72 13.37 2.47 -12.45
N GLY A 73 14.23 2.03 -13.37
CA GLY A 73 14.43 0.61 -13.66
C GLY A 73 15.11 -0.12 -12.51
N ALA A 74 16.07 0.53 -11.85
CA ALA A 74 16.72 -0.03 -10.67
C ALA A 74 15.72 -0.19 -9.51
N LEU A 75 14.88 0.81 -9.23
CA LEU A 75 13.87 0.70 -8.17
C LEU A 75 12.91 -0.47 -8.42
N VAL A 76 12.35 -0.58 -9.62
CA VAL A 76 11.43 -1.68 -9.98
C VAL A 76 12.12 -3.03 -9.88
N ALA A 77 13.36 -3.14 -10.35
CA ALA A 77 14.15 -4.37 -10.26
C ALA A 77 14.46 -4.77 -8.81
N ASP A 78 14.81 -3.82 -7.96
CA ASP A 78 15.12 -4.05 -6.54
C ASP A 78 13.84 -4.53 -5.80
N LEU A 79 12.69 -3.89 -6.05
CA LEU A 79 11.38 -4.33 -5.52
C LEU A 79 11.03 -5.75 -5.98
N ALA A 80 11.13 -6.03 -7.29
CA ALA A 80 10.83 -7.34 -7.85
C ALA A 80 11.71 -8.43 -7.24
N ALA A 81 13.02 -8.15 -7.07
CA ALA A 81 13.96 -9.07 -6.46
C ALA A 81 13.65 -9.30 -4.97
N ALA A 82 13.27 -8.26 -4.24
CA ALA A 82 12.93 -8.35 -2.83
C ALA A 82 11.67 -9.19 -2.57
N ILE A 83 10.65 -9.05 -3.42
CA ILE A 83 9.45 -9.90 -3.38
C ILE A 83 9.79 -11.34 -3.77
N SER A 84 10.59 -11.54 -4.81
CA SER A 84 11.01 -12.90 -5.22
C SER A 84 11.76 -13.63 -4.11
N ALA A 85 12.54 -12.91 -3.30
CA ALA A 85 13.26 -13.46 -2.16
C ALA A 85 12.35 -13.76 -0.95
N ARG A 86 11.20 -13.08 -0.86
CA ARG A 86 10.20 -13.20 0.23
C ARG A 86 8.81 -13.28 -0.40
N PRO A 87 8.44 -14.44 -0.94
CA PRO A 87 7.27 -14.59 -1.82
C PRO A 87 5.93 -14.52 -1.10
N SER A 88 5.87 -14.08 0.15
CA SER A 88 4.63 -13.97 0.91
C SER A 88 4.60 -12.65 1.68
N ALA A 89 3.39 -12.11 1.85
CA ALA A 89 3.16 -10.89 2.61
C ALA A 89 1.75 -10.89 3.22
N HIS A 90 1.63 -10.20 4.35
CA HIS A 90 0.34 -9.71 4.82
C HIS A 90 0.04 -8.38 4.13
N VAL A 91 -1.18 -8.22 3.63
CA VAL A 91 -1.65 -7.09 2.85
C VAL A 91 -2.86 -6.48 3.54
N ARG A 92 -2.84 -5.17 3.75
CA ARG A 92 -4.01 -4.40 4.16
C ARG A 92 -4.17 -3.19 3.24
N ILE A 93 -5.34 -3.07 2.60
CA ILE A 93 -5.67 -2.00 1.65
C ILE A 93 -6.93 -1.31 2.13
N GLU A 94 -6.88 0.01 2.21
CA GLU A 94 -7.97 0.87 2.64
C GLU A 94 -8.23 1.90 1.53
N VAL A 95 -9.48 1.97 1.07
CA VAL A 95 -9.93 2.94 0.06
C VAL A 95 -11.01 3.80 0.68
N GLY A 96 -10.59 4.91 1.30
CA GLY A 96 -11.43 5.69 2.20
C GLY A 96 -12.21 4.81 3.18
N ASP A 97 -13.48 5.14 3.41
CA ASP A 97 -14.41 4.32 4.20
C ASP A 97 -15.19 3.30 3.35
N LEU A 98 -14.87 3.20 2.05
CA LEU A 98 -15.67 2.44 1.08
C LEU A 98 -15.30 0.96 1.08
N LEU A 99 -14.00 0.67 1.17
CA LEU A 99 -13.45 -0.66 1.01
C LEU A 99 -12.23 -0.86 1.91
N THR A 100 -12.23 -1.94 2.68
CA THR A 100 -11.05 -2.46 3.36
C THR A 100 -10.80 -3.88 2.89
N VAL A 101 -9.56 -4.19 2.55
CA VAL A 101 -9.09 -5.54 2.22
C VAL A 101 -7.97 -5.88 3.18
N GLU A 102 -8.01 -7.04 3.82
CA GLU A 102 -6.98 -7.48 4.76
C GLU A 102 -6.75 -8.96 4.60
N GLY A 103 -5.50 -9.42 4.51
CA GLY A 103 -5.23 -10.84 4.40
C GLY A 103 -3.82 -11.17 3.95
N ASP A 104 -3.61 -12.44 3.63
CA ASP A 104 -2.30 -12.95 3.28
C ASP A 104 -2.24 -13.34 1.80
N VAL A 105 -1.12 -13.03 1.16
CA VAL A 105 -0.79 -13.44 -0.19
C VAL A 105 0.49 -14.27 -0.19
N SER A 106 0.53 -15.31 -1.02
CA SER A 106 1.69 -16.13 -1.27
C SER A 106 1.86 -16.35 -2.78
N TYR A 107 3.09 -16.17 -3.23
CA TYR A 107 3.58 -16.46 -4.58
C TYR A 107 4.51 -17.69 -4.55
N GLU A 108 4.44 -18.50 -3.49
CA GLU A 108 5.16 -19.77 -3.40
C GLU A 108 4.48 -20.83 -4.27
N GLY A 109 5.22 -21.40 -5.23
CA GLY A 109 4.71 -22.46 -6.11
C GLY A 109 4.39 -21.97 -7.52
N ASP A 110 3.61 -22.76 -8.26
CA ASP A 110 3.24 -22.47 -9.65
C ASP A 110 2.07 -21.49 -9.78
N GLU A 111 1.21 -21.39 -8.75
CA GLU A 111 0.03 -20.52 -8.73
C GLU A 111 0.02 -19.63 -7.48
N PRO A 112 -0.35 -18.34 -7.61
CA PRO A 112 -0.51 -17.47 -6.46
C PRO A 112 -1.70 -17.96 -5.60
N ALA A 113 -1.52 -17.93 -4.28
CA ALA A 113 -2.55 -18.26 -3.32
C ALA A 113 -2.82 -17.08 -2.40
N MET A 114 -4.09 -16.83 -2.10
CA MET A 114 -4.46 -15.70 -1.23
C MET A 114 -5.67 -16.01 -0.37
N SER A 115 -5.71 -15.39 0.81
CA SER A 115 -6.86 -15.41 1.70
C SER A 115 -7.07 -14.01 2.22
N VAL A 116 -8.17 -13.37 1.86
CA VAL A 116 -8.47 -12.00 2.23
C VAL A 116 -9.86 -11.86 2.81
N GLU A 117 -9.99 -10.99 3.80
CA GLU A 117 -11.23 -10.44 4.28
C GLU A 117 -11.44 -9.09 3.59
N LEU A 118 -12.62 -8.94 2.98
CA LEU A 118 -13.03 -7.76 2.26
C LEU A 118 -14.22 -7.15 3.01
N THR A 119 -14.13 -5.88 3.40
CA THR A 119 -15.25 -5.13 3.96
C THR A 119 -15.61 -4.02 3.00
N ALA A 120 -16.74 -4.15 2.31
CA ALA A 120 -17.26 -3.14 1.40
C ALA A 120 -18.53 -2.52 1.98
N MET A 121 -18.58 -1.19 2.15
CA MET A 121 -19.73 -0.50 2.76
C MET A 121 -20.17 -1.10 4.11
N GLY A 122 -19.20 -1.54 4.92
CA GLY A 122 -19.45 -2.20 6.21
C GLY A 122 -20.02 -3.62 6.11
N GLN A 123 -20.07 -4.23 4.92
CA GLN A 123 -20.45 -5.63 4.72
C GLN A 123 -19.18 -6.47 4.58
N PRO A 124 -18.88 -7.36 5.53
CA PRO A 124 -17.74 -8.25 5.42
C PRO A 124 -18.00 -9.40 4.43
N ALA A 125 -16.94 -9.84 3.77
CA ALA A 125 -16.87 -11.02 2.95
C ALA A 125 -15.48 -11.64 3.07
N THR A 126 -15.38 -12.96 2.93
CA THR A 126 -14.11 -13.67 2.87
C THR A 126 -13.90 -14.15 1.44
N ALA A 127 -12.71 -13.96 0.90
CA ALA A 127 -12.28 -14.49 -0.39
C ALA A 127 -11.03 -15.35 -0.21
N VAL A 128 -11.02 -16.53 -0.80
CA VAL A 128 -9.86 -17.43 -0.85
C VAL A 128 -9.60 -17.78 -2.31
N VAL A 129 -8.34 -17.65 -2.74
CA VAL A 129 -7.88 -18.14 -4.04
C VAL A 129 -6.84 -19.22 -3.77
N ALA A 130 -7.17 -20.44 -4.16
CA ALA A 130 -6.29 -21.60 -4.03
C ALA A 130 -6.76 -22.73 -4.96
N GLY A 131 -5.82 -23.52 -5.48
CA GLY A 131 -6.13 -24.73 -6.24
C GLY A 131 -6.96 -24.47 -7.51
N GLY A 132 -6.67 -23.38 -8.24
CA GLY A 132 -7.35 -23.04 -9.49
C GLY A 132 -8.78 -22.50 -9.35
N ALA A 133 -9.25 -22.16 -8.14
CA ALA A 133 -10.59 -21.65 -7.92
C ALA A 133 -10.62 -20.46 -6.95
N VAL A 134 -11.69 -19.67 -7.07
CA VAL A 134 -12.02 -18.57 -6.15
C VAL A 134 -13.20 -19.00 -5.29
N TYR A 135 -13.04 -18.85 -3.99
CA TYR A 135 -14.06 -19.13 -2.98
C TYR A 135 -14.48 -17.82 -2.32
N LEU A 136 -15.76 -17.47 -2.41
CA LEU A 136 -16.32 -16.24 -1.84
C LEU A 136 -17.37 -16.59 -0.80
N ARG A 137 -17.30 -15.99 0.39
CA ARG A 137 -18.33 -16.13 1.43
C ARG A 137 -18.72 -14.76 1.95
N GLN A 138 -19.98 -14.37 1.74
CA GLN A 138 -20.51 -13.14 2.33
C GLN A 138 -20.80 -13.34 3.82
N ALA A 139 -20.75 -12.27 4.60
CA ALA A 139 -21.18 -12.32 5.99
C ALA A 139 -22.63 -12.82 6.12
N GLY A 140 -22.84 -13.79 7.01
CA GLY A 140 -24.14 -14.43 7.21
C GLY A 140 -24.44 -15.57 6.23
N ALA A 141 -23.61 -15.79 5.20
CA ALA A 141 -23.69 -17.00 4.39
C ALA A 141 -23.07 -18.19 5.14
N GLU A 142 -23.77 -19.33 5.13
CA GLU A 142 -23.29 -20.55 5.79
C GLU A 142 -22.14 -21.21 5.01
N LYS A 143 -22.06 -20.96 3.70
CA LYS A 143 -21.12 -21.64 2.79
C LYS A 143 -20.41 -20.65 1.88
N TYR A 144 -19.21 -21.04 1.46
CA TYR A 144 -18.50 -20.45 0.36
C TYR A 144 -19.20 -20.80 -0.94
N VAL A 145 -19.15 -19.85 -1.85
CA VAL A 145 -19.47 -20.03 -3.25
C VAL A 145 -18.15 -20.23 -3.98
N SER A 146 -17.97 -21.35 -4.67
CA SER A 146 -16.79 -21.57 -5.51
C SER A 146 -17.07 -21.27 -6.98
N VAL A 147 -16.07 -20.71 -7.65
CA VAL A 147 -16.07 -20.53 -9.10
C VAL A 147 -14.66 -20.81 -9.64
N ASP A 148 -14.57 -21.61 -10.71
CA ASP A 148 -13.29 -21.95 -11.35
C ASP A 148 -12.61 -20.71 -11.95
N ALA A 149 -11.29 -20.64 -11.81
CA ALA A 149 -10.47 -19.52 -12.30
C ALA A 149 -10.60 -19.29 -13.81
N ASP A 150 -10.77 -20.37 -14.57
CA ASP A 150 -10.88 -20.35 -16.04
C ASP A 150 -12.25 -19.85 -16.54
N THR A 151 -13.21 -19.63 -15.63
CA THR A 151 -14.52 -19.11 -16.01
C THR A 151 -14.35 -17.68 -16.55
N PRO A 152 -15.00 -17.30 -17.68
CA PRO A 152 -14.87 -15.97 -18.26
C PRO A 152 -15.21 -14.80 -17.32
N VAL A 153 -16.00 -15.06 -16.28
CA VAL A 153 -16.35 -14.11 -15.21
C VAL A 153 -15.26 -13.99 -14.14
N VAL A 154 -14.50 -15.05 -13.88
CA VAL A 154 -13.56 -15.14 -12.76
C VAL A 154 -12.17 -14.68 -13.14
N GLY A 155 -11.71 -14.98 -14.36
CA GLY A 155 -10.40 -14.51 -14.83
C GLY A 155 -10.17 -13.01 -14.61
N PRO A 156 -11.12 -12.13 -15.00
CA PRO A 156 -11.02 -10.70 -14.70
C PRO A 156 -11.06 -10.37 -13.20
N LEU A 157 -11.80 -11.13 -12.39
CA LEU A 157 -11.84 -10.95 -10.94
C LEU A 157 -10.49 -11.31 -10.31
N LEU A 158 -9.89 -12.43 -10.71
CA LEU A 158 -8.56 -12.85 -10.25
C LEU A 158 -7.47 -11.86 -10.65
N GLY A 159 -7.50 -11.37 -11.89
CA GLY A 159 -6.59 -10.31 -12.34
C GLY A 159 -6.68 -9.06 -11.47
N ARG A 160 -7.88 -8.70 -11.01
CA ARG A 160 -8.08 -7.56 -10.09
C ARG A 160 -7.50 -7.83 -8.71
N ILE A 161 -7.75 -8.99 -8.12
CA ILE A 161 -7.26 -9.28 -6.76
C ILE A 161 -5.72 -9.47 -6.80
N GLY A 162 -5.17 -10.10 -7.84
CA GLY A 162 -3.73 -10.21 -8.06
C GLY A 162 -3.04 -8.85 -8.25
N GLY A 163 -3.68 -7.93 -8.98
CA GLY A 163 -3.20 -6.57 -9.18
C GLY A 163 -3.10 -5.73 -7.89
N LEU A 164 -3.88 -6.07 -6.85
CA LEU A 164 -3.85 -5.38 -5.56
C LEU A 164 -2.72 -5.85 -4.64
N GLY A 165 -2.08 -6.98 -4.96
CA GLY A 165 -0.94 -7.50 -4.21
C GLY A 165 0.36 -6.75 -4.53
N PRO A 166 1.44 -7.01 -3.76
CA PRO A 166 2.72 -6.35 -4.00
C PRO A 166 3.31 -6.57 -5.39
N GLN A 167 3.11 -7.75 -6.00
CA GLN A 167 3.54 -8.02 -7.37
C GLN A 167 2.80 -7.13 -8.37
N GLY A 168 1.48 -6.97 -8.22
CA GLY A 168 0.70 -6.08 -9.08
C GLY A 168 1.16 -4.62 -9.04
N VAL A 169 1.66 -4.15 -7.89
CA VAL A 169 2.29 -2.82 -7.79
C VAL A 169 3.58 -2.75 -8.61
N VAL A 170 4.43 -3.78 -8.55
CA VAL A 170 5.66 -3.84 -9.35
C VAL A 170 5.34 -3.86 -10.84
N ASP A 171 4.38 -4.69 -11.26
CA ASP A 171 3.93 -4.79 -12.66
C ASP A 171 3.40 -3.42 -13.15
N ALA A 172 2.62 -2.73 -12.32
CA ALA A 172 2.10 -1.39 -12.65
C ALA A 172 3.21 -0.36 -12.80
N LEU A 173 4.25 -0.41 -11.96
CA LEU A 173 5.41 0.47 -12.08
C LEU A 173 6.23 0.12 -13.32
N GLU A 174 6.45 -1.16 -13.62
CA GLU A 174 7.19 -1.59 -14.81
C GLU A 174 6.54 -1.11 -16.11
N ALA A 175 5.21 -1.24 -16.21
CA ALA A 175 4.46 -0.80 -17.38
C ALA A 175 4.31 0.73 -17.47
N GLY A 176 4.01 1.37 -16.34
CA GLY A 176 3.43 2.70 -16.32
C GLY A 176 4.31 3.83 -15.77
N LEU A 177 5.45 3.53 -15.15
CA LEU A 177 6.26 4.55 -14.48
C LEU A 177 6.83 5.56 -15.49
N ARG A 178 6.56 6.84 -15.23
CA ARG A 178 7.03 7.98 -16.05
C ARG A 178 8.07 8.81 -15.34
N LYS A 179 7.97 8.92 -14.02
CA LYS A 179 8.90 9.67 -13.18
C LYS A 179 8.95 9.04 -11.80
N VAL A 180 10.15 9.01 -11.21
CA VAL A 180 10.37 8.66 -9.81
C VAL A 180 11.29 9.70 -9.18
N ALA A 181 11.00 10.06 -7.94
CA ALA A 181 11.77 10.99 -7.14
C ALA A 181 11.91 10.45 -5.73
N LEU A 182 13.13 10.37 -5.20
CA LEU A 182 13.32 10.12 -3.76
C LEU A 182 12.99 11.41 -3.01
N VAL A 183 11.90 11.42 -2.25
CA VAL A 183 11.45 12.56 -1.45
C VAL A 183 12.30 12.66 -0.19
N GLY A 184 12.58 11.54 0.46
CA GLY A 184 13.40 11.53 1.66
C GLY A 184 13.44 10.18 2.37
N ARG A 185 13.95 10.20 3.59
CA ARG A 185 13.90 9.08 4.53
C ARG A 185 13.03 9.43 5.71
N GLU A 186 12.02 8.62 5.95
CA GLU A 186 11.13 8.78 7.09
C GLU A 186 11.09 7.53 7.96
N ARG A 187 10.58 7.68 9.18
CA ARG A 187 10.31 6.53 10.04
C ARG A 187 8.83 6.24 10.06
N VAL A 188 8.43 5.07 9.55
CA VAL A 188 7.06 4.57 9.64
C VAL A 188 7.09 3.37 10.57
N GLY A 189 6.29 3.40 11.64
CA GLY A 189 6.28 2.30 12.63
C GLY A 189 7.61 2.08 13.36
N GLY A 190 8.53 3.07 13.36
CA GLY A 190 9.86 2.96 13.96
C GLY A 190 10.96 2.44 13.04
N GLU A 191 10.61 1.95 11.86
CA GLU A 191 11.55 1.50 10.82
C GLU A 191 11.87 2.64 9.86
N ALA A 192 13.12 2.74 9.42
CA ALA A 192 13.52 3.72 8.43
C ALA A 192 13.10 3.25 7.04
N MET A 193 12.41 4.13 6.31
CA MET A 193 11.93 3.88 4.96
C MET A 193 12.41 4.98 4.02
N ASP A 194 12.81 4.59 2.82
CA ASP A 194 12.99 5.50 1.69
C ASP A 194 11.59 5.81 1.11
N HIS A 195 11.25 7.10 1.03
CA HIS A 195 9.98 7.59 0.48
C HIS A 195 10.19 8.08 -0.94
N TYR A 196 9.52 7.43 -1.88
CA TYR A 196 9.53 7.77 -3.29
C TYR A 196 8.19 8.36 -3.72
N ARG A 197 8.23 9.41 -4.54
CA ARG A 197 7.09 9.88 -5.31
C ARG A 197 7.21 9.41 -6.75
N CYS A 198 6.22 8.63 -7.19
CA CYS A 198 6.14 8.06 -8.51
C CYS A 198 5.00 8.69 -9.29
N VAL A 199 5.20 8.91 -10.59
CA VAL A 199 4.14 9.34 -11.51
C VAL A 199 3.95 8.22 -12.52
N VAL A 200 2.76 7.65 -12.53
CA VAL A 200 2.37 6.52 -13.39
C VAL A 200 1.30 6.99 -14.36
N ALA A 201 1.31 6.50 -15.60
CA ALA A 201 0.22 6.77 -16.52
C ALA A 201 -1.03 5.98 -16.11
N THR A 202 -2.17 6.67 -16.07
CA THR A 202 -3.43 6.09 -15.58
C THR A 202 -3.88 4.87 -16.37
N ALA A 203 -3.69 4.88 -17.69
CA ALA A 203 -4.07 3.75 -18.54
C ALA A 203 -3.31 2.48 -18.17
N ASP A 204 -2.00 2.59 -17.95
CA ASP A 204 -1.13 1.46 -17.60
C ASP A 204 -1.44 0.94 -16.19
N LEU A 205 -1.74 1.85 -15.25
CA LEU A 205 -2.18 1.49 -13.90
C LEU A 205 -3.53 0.74 -13.94
N THR A 206 -4.49 1.23 -14.73
CA THR A 206 -5.79 0.56 -14.92
C THR A 206 -5.62 -0.83 -15.52
N GLU A 207 -4.74 -0.99 -16.50
CA GLU A 207 -4.44 -2.29 -17.11
C GLU A 207 -3.82 -3.25 -16.08
N ALA A 208 -2.79 -2.80 -15.35
CA ALA A 208 -2.10 -3.60 -14.34
C ALA A 208 -3.01 -4.01 -13.15
N LEU A 209 -3.99 -3.17 -12.80
CA LEU A 209 -4.99 -3.48 -11.76
C LEU A 209 -6.20 -4.28 -12.28
N GLY A 210 -6.06 -4.95 -13.43
CA GLY A 210 -7.10 -5.84 -13.98
C GLY A 210 -8.28 -5.11 -14.62
N GLY A 211 -8.00 -3.96 -15.26
CA GLY A 211 -8.99 -3.14 -15.97
C GLY A 211 -9.95 -2.41 -15.05
N MET A 212 -9.58 -2.23 -13.78
CA MET A 212 -10.37 -1.42 -12.86
C MET A 212 -10.24 0.04 -13.30
N ASP A 213 -11.36 0.63 -13.72
CA ASP A 213 -11.50 2.08 -13.72
C ASP A 213 -11.55 2.50 -12.24
N VAL A 214 -10.44 2.42 -11.50
CA VAL A 214 -10.41 2.72 -10.06
C VAL A 214 -10.91 4.15 -9.82
N LEU A 215 -10.70 5.01 -10.82
CA LEU A 215 -11.11 6.41 -10.87
C LEU A 215 -12.61 6.60 -11.20
N GLY A 216 -13.25 5.67 -11.91
CA GLY A 216 -14.68 5.76 -12.29
C GLY A 216 -15.62 4.75 -11.62
N GLY A 217 -15.11 3.58 -11.25
CA GLY A 217 -15.86 2.39 -10.81
C GLY A 217 -16.12 2.30 -9.31
N LEU A 218 -15.29 2.93 -8.47
CA LEU A 218 -15.67 3.25 -7.08
C LEU A 218 -16.66 4.43 -7.02
N GLY A 219 -16.82 5.15 -8.14
CA GLY A 219 -17.64 6.32 -8.36
C GLY A 219 -19.05 6.05 -8.90
N GLY A 220 -19.66 4.89 -8.59
CA GLY A 220 -21.11 4.72 -8.71
C GLY A 220 -21.92 5.78 -7.94
N LEU A 221 -21.24 6.55 -7.08
CA LEU A 221 -21.70 7.78 -6.46
C LEU A 221 -20.88 8.98 -6.95
N GLY A 222 -21.08 9.36 -8.21
CA GLY A 222 -20.97 10.75 -8.66
C GLY A 222 -19.61 11.44 -8.54
N ALA A 223 -18.71 11.17 -9.48
CA ALA A 223 -17.97 12.27 -10.09
C ALA A 223 -18.95 13.07 -10.98
N ALA A 224 -19.81 13.86 -10.34
CA ALA A 224 -20.57 14.90 -11.01
C ALA A 224 -19.60 16.03 -11.40
N GLY A 225 -18.82 15.81 -12.47
CA GLY A 225 -17.86 16.77 -12.97
C GLY A 225 -17.27 16.29 -14.30
N ALA A 226 -17.54 17.02 -15.38
CA ALA A 226 -17.28 16.66 -16.77
C ALA A 226 -15.80 16.55 -17.21
N ALA A 227 -14.87 16.17 -16.32
CA ALA A 227 -13.50 15.85 -16.69
C ALA A 227 -13.31 14.34 -16.56
N GLY A 228 -12.87 13.68 -17.64
CA GLY A 228 -12.49 12.27 -17.61
C GLY A 228 -11.37 11.99 -16.61
N PRO A 229 -11.00 10.72 -16.42
CA PRO A 229 -9.95 10.35 -15.46
C PRO A 229 -8.66 11.13 -15.75
N PRO A 230 -7.89 11.54 -14.73
CA PRO A 230 -6.58 12.16 -14.93
C PRO A 230 -5.71 11.26 -15.80
N GLN A 231 -4.85 11.83 -16.66
CA GLN A 231 -3.94 11.04 -17.51
C GLN A 231 -2.76 10.43 -16.72
N ARG A 232 -2.52 10.92 -15.51
CA ARG A 232 -1.42 10.49 -14.63
C ARG A 232 -1.93 10.37 -13.21
N VAL A 233 -1.41 9.39 -12.49
CA VAL A 233 -1.63 9.18 -11.06
C VAL A 233 -0.30 9.35 -10.34
N GLU A 234 -0.31 10.08 -9.23
CA GLU A 234 0.83 10.16 -8.30
C GLU A 234 0.67 9.08 -7.23
N LEU A 235 1.75 8.33 -7.00
CA LEU A 235 1.84 7.29 -5.98
C LEU A 235 3.01 7.63 -5.06
N ASP A 236 2.80 7.55 -3.76
CA ASP A 236 3.87 7.60 -2.78
C ASP A 236 4.19 6.17 -2.32
N LEU A 237 5.44 5.75 -2.50
CA LEU A 237 5.94 4.43 -2.11
C LEU A 237 6.87 4.59 -0.92
N TYR A 238 6.71 3.70 0.06
CA TYR A 238 7.57 3.62 1.23
C TYR A 238 8.24 2.25 1.23
N VAL A 239 9.56 2.26 1.05
CA VAL A 239 10.39 1.06 0.87
C VAL A 239 11.36 0.96 2.02
N ASP A 240 11.52 -0.22 2.62
CA ASP A 240 12.45 -0.43 3.72
C ASP A 240 13.90 -0.65 3.27
N GLY A 241 14.80 -0.90 4.23
CA GLY A 241 16.21 -1.15 3.96
C GLY A 241 16.52 -2.49 3.29
N ASP A 242 15.52 -3.37 3.12
CA ASP A 242 15.64 -4.62 2.38
C ASP A 242 14.91 -4.56 1.02
N ASP A 243 14.62 -3.35 0.54
CA ASP A 243 13.93 -3.09 -0.73
C ASP A 243 12.50 -3.67 -0.78
N LEU A 244 11.84 -3.88 0.37
CA LEU A 244 10.42 -4.26 0.41
C LEU A 244 9.53 -3.04 0.43
N LEU A 245 8.49 -3.08 -0.41
CA LEU A 245 7.37 -2.17 -0.28
C LEU A 245 6.69 -2.41 1.07
N ARG A 246 6.56 -1.36 1.89
CA ARG A 246 5.88 -1.40 3.19
C ARG A 246 4.58 -0.63 3.19
N ARG A 247 4.52 0.44 2.41
CA ARG A 247 3.31 1.22 2.23
C ARG A 247 3.27 1.84 0.84
N LEU A 248 2.08 1.90 0.27
CA LEU A 248 1.74 2.67 -0.92
C LEU A 248 0.58 3.59 -0.54
N THR A 249 0.66 4.86 -0.92
CA THR A 249 -0.48 5.77 -0.83
C THR A 249 -0.75 6.42 -2.18
N ALA A 250 -2.02 6.58 -2.51
CA ALA A 250 -2.47 7.23 -3.72
C ALA A 250 -3.78 7.98 -3.46
N GLU A 251 -4.16 8.90 -4.34
CA GLU A 251 -5.50 9.47 -4.36
C GLU A 251 -6.21 9.03 -5.64
N VAL A 252 -7.39 8.44 -5.48
CA VAL A 252 -8.18 7.93 -6.59
C VAL A 252 -9.58 8.50 -6.49
N ALA A 253 -9.99 9.31 -7.47
CA ALA A 253 -11.30 9.95 -7.53
C ALA A 253 -11.66 10.77 -6.27
N GLY A 254 -10.65 11.39 -5.65
CA GLY A 254 -10.81 12.14 -4.39
C GLY A 254 -10.87 11.26 -3.13
N ALA A 255 -10.75 9.93 -3.25
CA ALA A 255 -10.65 9.02 -2.13
C ALA A 255 -9.18 8.62 -1.88
N PRO A 256 -8.70 8.67 -0.62
CA PRO A 256 -7.37 8.19 -0.29
C PRO A 256 -7.32 6.66 -0.38
N VAL A 257 -6.31 6.15 -1.05
CA VAL A 257 -5.95 4.74 -1.08
C VAL A 257 -4.69 4.55 -0.25
N VAL A 258 -4.72 3.66 0.73
CA VAL A 258 -3.58 3.29 1.55
C VAL A 258 -3.44 1.77 1.50
N ALA A 259 -2.35 1.28 0.94
CA ALA A 259 -1.97 -0.13 0.99
C ALA A 259 -0.75 -0.28 1.89
N THR A 260 -0.79 -1.23 2.82
CA THR A 260 0.31 -1.59 3.70
C THR A 260 0.66 -3.06 3.54
N PHE A 261 1.96 -3.35 3.57
CA PHE A 261 2.51 -4.67 3.33
C PHE A 261 3.47 -5.03 4.47
N GLY A 262 3.19 -6.14 5.13
CA GLY A 262 3.90 -6.60 6.33
C GLY A 262 4.17 -8.09 6.32
N ASP A 263 4.78 -8.59 7.40
CA ASP A 263 5.02 -10.03 7.62
C ASP A 263 5.68 -10.77 6.44
N TRP A 264 6.56 -10.06 5.72
CA TRP A 264 7.21 -10.57 4.53
C TRP A 264 7.99 -11.86 4.77
N GLY A 265 7.81 -12.84 3.88
CA GLY A 265 8.50 -14.14 3.93
C GLY A 265 8.01 -15.08 5.03
N ARG A 266 6.91 -14.75 5.72
CA ARG A 266 6.25 -15.66 6.65
C ARG A 266 5.64 -16.83 5.86
N SER A 267 5.77 -18.05 6.36
CA SER A 267 5.08 -19.20 5.76
C SER A 267 3.56 -19.02 5.89
N VAL A 268 2.89 -18.77 4.76
CA VAL A 268 1.44 -18.65 4.67
C VAL A 268 0.91 -19.95 4.09
N ARG A 269 -0.07 -20.57 4.77
CA ARG A 269 -0.78 -21.73 4.23
C ARG A 269 -2.20 -21.31 3.88
N VAL A 270 -2.42 -21.00 2.61
CA VAL A 270 -3.76 -20.80 2.07
C VAL A 270 -4.33 -22.16 1.69
N THR A 271 -5.44 -22.55 2.30
CA THR A 271 -6.09 -23.84 2.03
C THR A 271 -7.46 -23.64 1.40
N VAL A 272 -7.78 -24.49 0.44
CA VAL A 272 -9.13 -24.63 -0.11
C VAL A 272 -10.13 -24.93 1.02
N PRO A 273 -11.27 -24.21 1.10
CA PRO A 273 -12.32 -24.53 2.06
C PRO A 273 -12.83 -25.97 1.89
N PRO A 274 -13.26 -26.65 2.97
CA PRO A 274 -13.80 -28.00 2.88
C PRO A 274 -15.00 -28.08 1.94
N ALA A 275 -15.12 -29.14 1.14
CA ALA A 275 -16.24 -29.30 0.19
C ALA A 275 -17.64 -29.23 0.85
N SER A 276 -17.75 -29.58 2.13
CA SER A 276 -19.00 -29.42 2.90
C SER A 276 -19.39 -27.96 3.16
N GLU A 277 -18.42 -27.06 3.12
CA GLU A 277 -18.57 -25.62 3.28
C GLU A 277 -18.63 -24.89 1.95
N VAL A 278 -18.68 -25.60 0.82
CA VAL A 278 -18.64 -25.03 -0.52
C VAL A 278 -19.90 -25.40 -1.31
N GLU A 279 -20.50 -24.42 -1.94
CA GLU A 279 -21.51 -24.58 -2.98
C GLU A 279 -20.93 -24.07 -4.30
N GLU A 280 -21.00 -24.91 -5.33
CA GLU A 280 -20.55 -24.53 -6.66
C GLU A 280 -21.59 -23.62 -7.31
N LEU A 281 -21.16 -22.45 -7.79
CA LEU A 281 -22.06 -21.52 -8.48
C LEU A 281 -22.30 -22.03 -9.90
N THR A 282 -23.33 -22.86 -10.08
CA THR A 282 -23.78 -23.24 -11.42
C THR A 282 -24.54 -22.07 -12.05
N LEU A 283 -23.87 -21.23 -12.83
CA LEU A 283 -24.54 -20.22 -13.63
C LEU A 283 -25.48 -20.92 -14.64
N PRO A 284 -26.77 -20.54 -14.75
CA PRO A 284 -27.63 -21.09 -15.77
C PRO A 284 -27.08 -20.71 -17.15
N THR A 285 -26.75 -21.71 -17.95
CA THR A 285 -26.20 -21.56 -19.32
C THR A 285 -27.19 -20.94 -20.30
N THR A 286 -28.44 -20.69 -19.87
CA THR A 286 -29.49 -20.09 -20.69
C THR A 286 -30.03 -18.83 -20.01
N LEU A 287 -29.74 -17.67 -20.58
CA LEU A 287 -30.61 -16.50 -20.39
C LEU A 287 -32.03 -16.90 -20.82
N PRO A 288 -33.08 -16.64 -20.04
CA PRO A 288 -34.43 -16.75 -20.55
C PRO A 288 -34.59 -15.73 -21.70
N THR A 289 -34.65 -16.23 -22.93
CA THR A 289 -34.93 -15.46 -24.15
C THR A 289 -36.30 -14.78 -24.13
N GLU A 290 -37.15 -15.08 -23.16
CA GLU A 290 -38.53 -14.61 -23.09
C GLU A 290 -38.60 -13.32 -22.26
N LEU A 291 -38.41 -12.17 -22.93
CA LEU A 291 -38.96 -10.91 -22.44
C LEU A 291 -40.48 -11.09 -22.29
N PRO A 292 -41.08 -10.88 -21.11
CA PRO A 292 -42.54 -10.87 -20.99
C PRO A 292 -43.07 -9.74 -21.88
N THR A 293 -43.79 -10.12 -22.93
CA THR A 293 -44.42 -9.22 -23.91
C THR A 293 -45.64 -8.47 -23.31
N ASP A 294 -45.85 -8.54 -22.01
CA ASP A 294 -47.08 -8.08 -21.34
C ASP A 294 -46.96 -6.69 -20.70
N LEU A 295 -46.24 -5.79 -21.37
CA LEU A 295 -46.27 -4.34 -21.10
C LEU A 295 -46.52 -3.57 -22.40
N ALA A 296 -47.55 -3.98 -23.15
CA ALA A 296 -48.20 -3.08 -24.08
C ALA A 296 -49.11 -2.13 -23.27
N PRO A 297 -48.91 -0.80 -23.29
CA PRO A 297 -49.83 0.12 -22.64
C PRO A 297 -51.18 0.07 -23.35
N GLU A 298 -52.24 -0.33 -22.64
CA GLU A 298 -53.63 -0.15 -23.08
C GLU A 298 -53.89 1.35 -23.29
N VAL A 299 -53.84 1.78 -24.55
CA VAL A 299 -54.37 3.08 -24.98
C VAL A 299 -55.89 3.02 -24.83
N ARG A 300 -56.42 3.55 -23.73
CA ARG A 300 -57.85 3.87 -23.61
C ARG A 300 -58.21 4.93 -24.66
N PRO A 301 -59.16 4.67 -25.57
CA PRO A 301 -59.75 5.75 -26.35
C PRO A 301 -60.69 6.56 -25.44
N GLU A 302 -60.42 7.86 -25.31
CA GLU A 302 -61.34 8.81 -24.71
C GLU A 302 -62.66 8.81 -25.50
N ARG A 303 -63.77 8.65 -24.77
CA ARG A 303 -65.12 8.82 -25.31
C ARG A 303 -65.46 10.31 -25.33
N GLY A 304 -65.93 10.78 -26.48
CA GLY A 304 -66.72 12.01 -26.59
C GLY A 304 -68.12 11.87 -26.01
#